data_AF-A0AAU4M605-F1
#
_entry.id   AF-A0AAU4M605-F1
#
_cell.length_a   1.000
_cell.length_b   1.000
_cell.length_c   1.000
_cell.angle_alpha   90.00
_cell.angle_beta   90.00
_cell.angle_gamma   90.00
#
_symmetry.space_group_name_H-M   'P 1'
#
loop_
_entity.id
_entity.type
_entity.pdbx_description
1 polymer ?
#
loop_
_entity_poly.entity_id
_entity_poly.type
_entity_poly.pdbx_seq_one_letter_code
_entity_poly.pdbx_strand_id
1 'polypeptide(L)'
;MNGTTALDSVLQQAHVVRVSSVNGLGVDGEHRVDLSDPAESAELRRAMAVDSLPGFHCMCLGDVRFEVSDRDGGRLAIVVLHHGATLRWGQWESDAVLADGRRLLAWLAGHGMPGPLRQFEADRLRVEEGAEEERNWLAAMPTGLEGTANRILDLSRTGGRPSPALLAELTDRLQLTFPDPVERVLALLDWYGSGSGRCSGHPVHEGVPGELLGRVSIADLLAGLADPRAEERHDAGAVRHLVGWKTRPSQKRDVAGLPEALRARLLAHARRSGDPDKQGRAERWLAAAQRS
;
A
#
# COMPACT_ATOMS: atom_id res chain seq x y z
N MET A 1 19.78 -1.11 -34.89
CA MET A 1 18.43 -1.67 -34.69
C MET A 1 17.72 -0.79 -33.68
N ASN A 2 16.44 -0.45 -33.90
CA ASN A 2 15.67 0.29 -32.90
C ASN A 2 15.38 -0.62 -31.71
N GLY A 3 15.85 -0.25 -30.52
CA GLY A 3 15.80 -1.09 -29.32
C GLY A 3 14.40 -1.59 -28.97
N THR A 4 13.37 -0.78 -29.23
CA THR A 4 11.96 -1.13 -28.95
C THR A 4 11.37 -2.17 -29.90
N THR A 5 11.95 -2.33 -31.10
CA THR A 5 11.51 -3.32 -32.11
C THR A 5 12.39 -4.56 -32.17
N ALA A 6 13.50 -4.58 -31.43
CA ALA A 6 14.48 -5.65 -31.51
C ALA A 6 13.90 -6.99 -31.04
N LEU A 7 13.11 -6.99 -29.97
CA LEU A 7 12.45 -8.21 -29.49
C LEU A 7 11.38 -8.71 -30.47
N ASP A 8 10.63 -7.83 -31.12
CA ASP A 8 9.64 -8.22 -32.12
C ASP A 8 10.27 -9.01 -33.28
N SER A 9 11.44 -8.55 -33.76
CA SER A 9 12.21 -9.26 -34.80
C SER A 9 12.63 -10.69 -34.39
N VAL A 10 12.88 -10.90 -33.09
CA VAL A 10 13.18 -12.23 -32.54
C VAL A 10 11.92 -13.08 -32.45
N LEU A 11 10.83 -12.50 -31.95
CA LEU A 11 9.55 -13.20 -31.82
C LEU A 11 8.95 -13.58 -33.18
N GLN A 12 9.25 -12.87 -34.26
CA GLN A 12 8.88 -13.26 -35.63
C GLN A 12 9.47 -14.62 -36.06
N GLN A 13 10.60 -15.03 -35.47
CA GLN A 13 11.27 -16.30 -35.74
C GLN A 13 10.92 -17.38 -34.71
N ALA A 14 10.14 -17.03 -33.68
CA ALA A 14 9.78 -17.93 -32.62
C ALA A 14 8.77 -18.98 -33.10
N HIS A 15 9.03 -20.23 -32.75
CA HIS A 15 8.11 -21.34 -32.98
C HIS A 15 7.56 -21.89 -31.67
N VAL A 16 8.30 -21.73 -30.57
CA VAL A 16 7.89 -22.20 -29.25
C VAL A 16 8.31 -21.17 -28.22
N VAL A 17 7.44 -20.92 -27.25
CA VAL A 17 7.80 -20.23 -26.02
C VAL A 17 7.53 -21.13 -24.82
N ARG A 18 8.51 -21.24 -23.93
CA ARG A 18 8.32 -21.82 -22.60
C ARG A 18 8.20 -20.71 -21.59
N VAL A 19 7.23 -20.83 -20.73
CA VAL A 19 6.89 -19.82 -19.73
C VAL A 19 6.94 -20.47 -18.36
N SER A 20 7.64 -19.86 -17.41
CA SER A 20 7.75 -20.36 -16.05
C SER A 20 7.83 -19.23 -15.04
N SER A 21 7.37 -19.48 -13.81
CA SER A 21 7.56 -18.53 -12.72
C SER A 21 9.02 -18.50 -12.27
N VAL A 22 9.58 -17.31 -12.06
CA VAL A 22 10.97 -17.13 -11.61
C VAL A 22 11.16 -17.57 -10.15
N ASN A 23 10.14 -17.40 -9.30
CA ASN A 23 10.28 -17.56 -7.86
C ASN A 23 9.91 -18.96 -7.34
N GLY A 24 9.45 -19.89 -8.20
CA GLY A 24 9.05 -21.25 -7.81
C GLY A 24 7.93 -21.35 -6.75
N LEU A 25 7.42 -20.21 -6.27
CA LEU A 25 6.38 -20.07 -5.25
C LEU A 25 4.96 -19.98 -5.85
N GLY A 26 4.84 -20.06 -7.18
CA GLY A 26 3.58 -20.15 -7.90
C GLY A 26 3.25 -21.60 -8.23
N VAL A 27 1.98 -21.97 -8.07
CA VAL A 27 1.39 -23.27 -8.47
C VAL A 27 1.33 -23.44 -10.00
N ASP A 28 1.86 -22.47 -10.75
CA ASP A 28 1.59 -22.26 -12.17
C ASP A 28 2.64 -22.92 -13.09
N GLY A 29 3.37 -23.94 -12.64
CA GLY A 29 4.16 -24.86 -13.50
C GLY A 29 5.11 -24.24 -14.55
N GLU A 30 5.56 -25.09 -15.49
CA GLU A 30 6.16 -24.67 -16.76
C GLU A 30 5.09 -24.89 -17.85
N HIS A 31 4.84 -23.86 -18.64
CA HIS A 31 3.88 -23.88 -19.74
C HIS A 31 4.61 -23.76 -21.07
N ARG A 32 4.33 -24.67 -22.01
CA ARG A 32 4.88 -24.62 -23.36
C ARG A 32 3.77 -24.22 -24.32
N VAL A 33 3.98 -23.12 -25.05
CA VAL A 33 3.05 -22.62 -26.07
C VAL A 33 3.68 -22.79 -27.45
N ASP A 34 2.90 -23.37 -28.36
CA ASP A 34 3.26 -23.51 -29.76
C ASP A 34 2.87 -22.24 -30.52
N LEU A 35 3.85 -21.61 -31.16
CA LEU A 35 3.68 -20.37 -31.93
C LEU A 35 3.67 -20.62 -33.45
N SER A 36 3.50 -21.88 -33.88
CA SER A 36 3.33 -22.21 -35.30
C SER A 36 2.02 -21.67 -35.89
N ASP A 37 1.00 -21.44 -35.05
CA ASP A 37 -0.18 -20.68 -35.44
C ASP A 37 0.19 -19.18 -35.59
N PRO A 38 0.04 -18.60 -36.80
CA PRO A 38 0.31 -17.18 -37.01
C PRO A 38 -0.53 -16.25 -36.13
N ALA A 39 -1.73 -16.66 -35.73
CA ALA A 39 -2.58 -15.87 -34.84
C ALA A 39 -1.98 -15.78 -33.43
N GLU A 40 -1.54 -16.92 -32.90
CA GLU A 40 -0.91 -17.05 -31.57
C GLU A 40 0.43 -16.28 -31.52
N SER A 41 1.28 -16.46 -32.53
CA SER A 41 2.53 -15.70 -32.68
C SER A 41 2.27 -14.18 -32.74
N ALA A 42 1.29 -13.75 -33.54
CA ALA A 42 0.94 -12.34 -33.64
C ALA A 42 0.36 -11.79 -32.33
N GLU A 43 -0.36 -12.59 -31.55
CA GLU A 43 -0.88 -12.18 -30.25
C GLU A 43 0.24 -11.96 -29.23
N LEU A 44 1.15 -12.92 -29.07
CA LEU A 44 2.29 -12.77 -28.17
C LEU A 44 3.16 -11.57 -28.55
N ARG A 45 3.41 -11.36 -29.85
CA ARG A 45 4.16 -10.19 -30.34
C ARG A 45 3.51 -8.87 -29.96
N ARG A 46 2.18 -8.74 -30.14
CA ARG A 46 1.44 -7.55 -29.71
C ARG A 46 1.48 -7.38 -28.19
N ALA A 47 1.43 -8.47 -27.45
CA ALA A 47 1.46 -8.46 -25.99
C ALA A 47 2.83 -8.06 -25.42
N MET A 48 3.92 -8.46 -26.08
CA MET A 48 5.30 -8.12 -25.70
C MET A 48 5.83 -6.84 -26.36
N ALA A 49 4.96 -6.05 -26.99
CA ALA A 49 5.35 -4.80 -27.63
C ALA A 49 5.94 -3.83 -26.61
N VAL A 50 7.10 -3.26 -26.94
CA VAL A 50 7.82 -2.31 -26.09
C VAL A 50 7.48 -0.88 -26.50
N ASP A 51 7.14 -0.06 -25.53
CA ASP A 51 6.95 1.37 -25.68
C ASP A 51 8.28 2.12 -25.60
N SER A 52 9.07 1.87 -24.55
CA SER A 52 10.27 2.66 -24.26
C SER A 52 11.35 1.91 -23.47
N LEU A 53 12.57 2.47 -23.47
CA LEU A 53 13.76 1.98 -22.76
C LEU A 53 14.30 3.13 -21.86
N PRO A 54 13.76 3.31 -20.66
CA PRO A 54 13.99 4.52 -19.85
C PRO A 54 15.34 4.54 -19.11
N GLY A 55 16.19 3.51 -19.22
CA GLY A 55 17.48 3.48 -18.53
C GLY A 55 17.40 3.00 -17.07
N PHE A 56 16.32 2.33 -16.67
CA PHE A 56 16.12 1.81 -15.32
C PHE A 56 16.15 0.27 -15.27
N HIS A 57 16.57 -0.30 -14.15
CA HIS A 57 16.47 -1.74 -13.87
C HIS A 57 15.72 -2.00 -12.56
N CYS A 58 14.74 -2.90 -12.60
CA CYS A 58 14.15 -3.46 -11.38
C CYS A 58 15.22 -4.19 -10.58
N MET A 59 15.25 -3.98 -9.26
CA MET A 59 16.12 -4.75 -8.36
C MET A 59 15.58 -6.16 -8.05
N CYS A 60 14.39 -6.49 -8.56
CA CYS A 60 13.76 -7.79 -8.41
C CYS A 60 14.31 -8.83 -9.40
N LEU A 61 14.15 -10.12 -9.07
CA LEU A 61 14.50 -11.23 -9.96
C LEU A 61 13.54 -11.38 -11.15
N GLY A 62 12.35 -10.80 -11.04
CA GLY A 62 11.24 -10.92 -11.99
C GLY A 62 10.17 -11.89 -11.53
N ASP A 63 9.08 -11.95 -12.30
CA ASP A 63 7.88 -12.74 -12.00
C ASP A 63 7.78 -13.95 -12.92
N VAL A 64 7.96 -13.74 -14.23
CA VAL A 64 7.76 -14.74 -15.29
C VAL A 64 8.92 -14.72 -16.26
N ARG A 65 9.46 -15.90 -16.56
CA ARG A 65 10.52 -16.12 -17.53
C ARG A 65 9.93 -16.71 -18.81
N PHE A 66 10.34 -16.15 -19.94
CA PHE A 66 10.03 -16.60 -21.29
C PHE A 66 11.32 -17.12 -21.94
N GLU A 67 11.35 -18.40 -22.29
CA GLU A 67 12.40 -18.97 -23.13
C GLU A 67 11.85 -19.18 -24.53
N VAL A 68 12.38 -18.41 -25.48
CA VAL A 68 11.92 -18.38 -26.86
C VAL A 68 12.85 -19.25 -27.71
N SER A 69 12.26 -20.15 -28.50
CA SER A 69 13.00 -21.05 -29.40
C SER A 69 12.47 -21.01 -30.83
N ASP A 70 13.36 -21.27 -31.78
CA ASP A 70 13.02 -21.48 -33.19
C ASP A 70 12.43 -22.88 -33.44
N ARG A 71 12.14 -23.16 -34.72
CA ARG A 71 11.57 -24.45 -35.19
C ARG A 71 12.45 -25.66 -34.91
N ASP A 72 13.76 -25.46 -34.85
CA ASP A 72 14.76 -26.52 -34.67
C ASP A 72 15.09 -26.71 -33.17
N GLY A 73 14.45 -25.93 -32.30
CA GLY A 73 14.68 -25.94 -30.85
C GLY A 73 15.85 -25.07 -30.41
N GLY A 74 16.48 -24.33 -31.33
CA GLY A 74 17.51 -23.34 -31.03
C GLY A 74 16.94 -22.21 -30.18
N ARG A 75 17.62 -21.84 -29.08
CA ARG A 75 17.16 -20.77 -28.19
C ARG A 75 17.47 -19.41 -28.80
N LEU A 76 16.42 -18.65 -29.08
CA LEU A 76 16.48 -17.31 -29.65
C LEU A 76 16.63 -16.22 -28.57
N ALA A 77 15.88 -16.34 -27.47
CA ALA A 77 15.92 -15.35 -26.39
C ALA A 77 15.50 -15.92 -25.03
N ILE A 78 15.94 -15.24 -23.97
CA ILE A 78 15.39 -15.37 -22.63
C ILE A 78 14.96 -13.97 -22.20
N VAL A 79 13.67 -13.82 -21.91
CA VAL A 79 13.07 -12.55 -21.48
C VAL A 79 12.40 -12.75 -20.13
N VAL A 80 12.49 -11.79 -19.23
CA VAL A 80 11.86 -11.87 -17.90
C VAL A 80 10.90 -10.70 -17.72
N LEU A 81 9.66 -10.98 -17.32
CA LEU A 81 8.66 -9.99 -16.96
C LEU A 81 8.82 -9.57 -15.51
N HIS A 82 8.71 -8.28 -15.27
CA HIS A 82 8.77 -7.64 -13.96
C HIS A 82 7.53 -6.78 -13.73
N HIS A 83 6.87 -7.02 -12.59
CA HIS A 83 5.68 -6.34 -12.09
C HIS A 83 4.54 -6.18 -13.10
N GLY A 84 4.44 -7.11 -14.05
CA GLY A 84 3.45 -7.04 -15.13
C GLY A 84 3.61 -5.86 -16.10
N ALA A 85 4.72 -5.13 -16.04
CA ALA A 85 4.86 -3.84 -16.73
C ALA A 85 6.18 -3.69 -17.52
N THR A 86 7.25 -4.36 -17.11
CA THR A 86 8.54 -4.25 -17.80
C THR A 86 9.14 -5.61 -18.15
N LEU A 87 9.94 -5.63 -19.22
CA LEU A 87 10.65 -6.81 -19.71
C LEU A 87 12.16 -6.60 -19.59
N ARG A 88 12.87 -7.59 -19.06
CA ARG A 88 14.33 -7.68 -19.07
C ARG A 88 14.79 -8.66 -20.14
N TRP A 89 15.68 -8.20 -21.00
CA TRP A 89 16.33 -9.01 -22.02
C TRP A 89 17.80 -8.63 -22.10
N GLY A 90 18.70 -9.60 -22.16
CA GLY A 90 20.16 -9.35 -22.12
C GLY A 90 20.73 -8.56 -23.31
N GLN A 91 19.91 -8.22 -24.30
CA GLN A 91 20.28 -7.34 -25.41
C GLN A 91 19.89 -5.87 -25.18
N TRP A 92 19.24 -5.55 -24.05
CA TRP A 92 18.93 -4.19 -23.65
C TRP A 92 19.81 -3.74 -22.47
N GLU A 93 20.17 -2.45 -22.47
CA GLU A 93 20.89 -1.80 -21.37
C GLU A 93 19.99 -1.46 -20.18
N SER A 94 18.68 -1.64 -20.29
CA SER A 94 17.69 -1.37 -19.25
C SER A 94 16.48 -2.29 -19.38
N ASP A 95 15.62 -2.32 -18.36
CA ASP A 95 14.33 -2.98 -18.46
C ASP A 95 13.42 -2.16 -19.37
N ALA A 96 12.81 -2.80 -20.36
CA ALA A 96 11.92 -2.18 -21.33
C ALA A 96 10.50 -2.06 -20.80
N VAL A 97 9.84 -0.93 -21.01
CA VAL A 97 8.44 -0.73 -20.64
C VAL A 97 7.53 -1.31 -21.71
N LEU A 98 6.59 -2.16 -21.30
CA LEU A 98 5.56 -2.70 -22.18
C LEU A 98 4.57 -1.60 -22.59
N ALA A 99 4.15 -1.61 -23.86
CA ALA A 99 3.08 -0.74 -24.32
C ALA A 99 1.73 -1.08 -23.67
N ASP A 100 1.50 -2.36 -23.37
CA ASP A 100 0.30 -2.85 -22.71
C ASP A 100 0.65 -4.08 -21.84
N GLY A 101 1.12 -3.84 -20.61
CA GLY A 101 1.48 -4.90 -19.68
C GLY A 101 0.31 -5.84 -19.36
N ARG A 102 -0.91 -5.29 -19.27
CA ARG A 102 -2.12 -6.07 -18.99
C ARG A 102 -2.43 -7.07 -20.10
N ARG A 103 -2.16 -6.73 -21.37
CA ARG A 103 -2.31 -7.66 -22.50
C ARG A 103 -1.40 -8.88 -22.37
N LEU A 104 -0.14 -8.70 -21.97
CA LEU A 104 0.76 -9.83 -21.72
C LEU A 104 0.28 -10.71 -20.55
N LEU A 105 -0.21 -10.10 -19.48
CA LEU A 105 -0.78 -10.82 -18.35
C LEU A 105 -2.06 -11.58 -18.73
N ALA A 106 -2.91 -11.02 -19.60
CA ALA A 106 -4.08 -11.70 -20.13
C ALA A 106 -3.71 -12.88 -21.03
N TRP A 107 -2.69 -12.72 -21.87
CA TRP A 107 -2.14 -13.80 -22.68
C TRP A 107 -1.62 -14.96 -21.80
N LEU A 108 -0.87 -14.63 -20.73
CA LEU A 108 -0.40 -15.62 -19.75
C LEU A 108 -1.57 -16.35 -19.07
N ALA A 109 -2.61 -15.62 -18.66
CA ALA A 109 -3.79 -16.20 -18.04
C ALA A 109 -4.53 -17.17 -18.99
N GLY A 110 -4.66 -16.80 -20.27
CA GLY A 110 -5.21 -17.67 -21.33
C GLY A 110 -4.43 -18.97 -21.52
N HIS A 111 -3.13 -18.96 -21.19
CA HIS A 111 -2.24 -20.11 -21.29
C HIS A 111 -2.04 -20.87 -19.97
N GLY A 112 -2.88 -20.62 -18.98
CA GLY A 112 -2.89 -21.37 -17.71
C GLY A 112 -2.03 -20.77 -16.60
N MET A 113 -1.52 -19.54 -16.78
CA MET A 113 -0.79 -18.80 -15.74
C MET A 113 -1.55 -17.54 -15.29
N PRO A 114 -2.69 -17.68 -14.59
CA PRO A 114 -3.51 -16.54 -14.17
C PRO A 114 -2.96 -15.79 -12.94
N GLY A 115 -1.98 -16.35 -12.22
CA GLY A 115 -1.40 -15.75 -11.02
C GLY A 115 -0.90 -14.31 -11.22
N PRO A 116 -0.02 -14.05 -12.21
CA PRO A 116 0.49 -12.72 -12.50
C PRO A 116 -0.60 -11.67 -12.76
N LEU A 117 -1.65 -12.00 -13.52
CA LEU A 117 -2.76 -11.08 -13.79
C LEU A 117 -3.52 -10.73 -12.50
N ARG A 118 -3.86 -11.74 -11.69
CA ARG A 118 -4.56 -11.51 -10.41
C ARG A 118 -3.75 -10.63 -9.46
N GLN A 119 -2.43 -10.87 -9.38
CA GLN A 119 -1.56 -10.06 -8.54
C GLN A 119 -1.51 -8.61 -9.04
N PHE A 120 -1.31 -8.40 -10.34
CA PHE A 120 -1.28 -7.06 -10.94
C PHE A 120 -2.59 -6.29 -10.70
N GLU A 121 -3.74 -6.95 -10.85
CA GLU A 121 -5.05 -6.33 -10.60
C GLU A 121 -5.27 -6.01 -9.12
N ALA A 122 -4.83 -6.89 -8.21
CA ALA A 122 -4.87 -6.63 -6.77
C ALA A 122 -3.92 -5.49 -6.35
N ASP A 123 -2.73 -5.41 -6.94
CA ASP A 123 -1.76 -4.33 -6.69
C ASP A 123 -2.32 -2.99 -7.17
N ARG A 124 -2.92 -2.95 -8.37
CA ARG A 124 -3.58 -1.76 -8.90
C ARG A 124 -4.72 -1.30 -7.99
N LEU A 125 -5.58 -2.22 -7.55
CA LEU A 125 -6.68 -1.89 -6.64
C LEU A 125 -6.14 -1.31 -5.32
N ARG A 126 -5.09 -1.90 -4.75
CA ARG A 126 -4.44 -1.39 -3.54
C ARG A 126 -3.84 0.01 -3.71
N VAL A 127 -3.30 0.32 -4.89
CA VAL A 127 -2.80 1.66 -5.21
C VAL A 127 -3.96 2.67 -5.30
N GLU A 128 -5.07 2.28 -5.92
CA GLU A 128 -6.28 3.12 -6.02
C GLU A 128 -6.89 3.40 -4.64
N GLU A 129 -7.07 2.35 -3.83
CA GLU A 129 -7.52 2.44 -2.44
C GLU A 129 -6.58 3.33 -1.61
N GLY A 130 -5.27 3.09 -1.68
CA GLY A 130 -4.29 3.89 -0.95
C GLY A 130 -4.27 5.37 -1.36
N ALA A 131 -4.53 5.67 -2.64
CA ALA A 131 -4.64 7.05 -3.10
C ALA A 131 -5.91 7.73 -2.58
N GLU A 132 -7.01 7.01 -2.41
CA GLU A 132 -8.23 7.51 -1.78
C GLU A 132 -8.04 7.72 -0.28
N GLU A 133 -7.41 6.77 0.41
CA GLU A 133 -7.03 6.89 1.82
C GLU A 133 -6.13 8.10 2.07
N GLU A 134 -5.12 8.33 1.22
CA GLU A 134 -4.23 9.51 1.32
C GLU A 134 -5.02 10.82 1.12
N ARG A 135 -5.96 10.87 0.15
CA ARG A 135 -6.81 12.05 -0.06
C ARG A 135 -7.70 12.33 1.14
N ASN A 136 -8.36 11.30 1.69
CA ASN A 136 -9.21 11.44 2.87
C ASN A 136 -8.40 11.90 4.08
N TRP A 137 -7.21 11.35 4.25
CA TRP A 137 -6.29 11.72 5.33
C TRP A 137 -5.80 13.18 5.23
N LEU A 138 -5.50 13.65 4.02
CA LEU A 138 -5.16 15.06 3.78
C LEU A 138 -6.36 15.98 3.99
N ALA A 139 -7.56 15.57 3.60
CA ALA A 139 -8.77 16.36 3.79
C ALA A 139 -9.13 16.54 5.28
N ALA A 140 -8.80 15.56 6.12
CA ALA A 140 -8.95 15.64 7.58
C ALA A 140 -7.77 16.31 8.29
N MET A 141 -6.73 16.74 7.56
CA MET A 141 -5.61 17.47 8.14
C MET A 141 -6.13 18.75 8.81
N PRO A 142 -5.78 19.01 10.09
CA PRO A 142 -6.23 20.20 10.79
C PRO A 142 -5.83 21.47 10.04
N THR A 143 -6.76 22.43 9.98
CA THR A 143 -6.50 23.74 9.38
C THR A 143 -5.24 24.38 9.98
N GLY A 144 -4.46 25.07 9.16
CA GLY A 144 -3.19 25.70 9.57
C GLY A 144 -1.95 24.80 9.43
N LEU A 145 -2.13 23.51 9.11
CA LEU A 145 -1.04 22.56 8.87
C LEU A 145 -0.79 22.26 7.39
N GLU A 146 -1.57 22.82 6.46
CA GLU A 146 -1.56 22.48 5.03
C GLU A 146 -0.17 22.69 4.40
N GLY A 147 0.54 23.73 4.83
CA GLY A 147 1.91 24.03 4.39
C GLY A 147 2.96 22.96 4.77
N THR A 148 2.60 21.99 5.60
CA THR A 148 3.48 20.88 6.01
C THR A 148 3.13 19.54 5.37
N ALA A 149 2.03 19.47 4.60
CA ALA A 149 1.50 18.22 4.04
C ALA A 149 2.54 17.41 3.26
N ASN A 150 3.23 18.04 2.30
CA ASN A 150 4.24 17.36 1.48
C ASN A 150 5.39 16.78 2.33
N ARG A 151 5.87 17.53 3.34
CA ARG A 151 6.92 17.07 4.26
C ARG A 151 6.48 15.86 5.07
N ILE A 152 5.20 15.79 5.44
CA ILE A 152 4.64 14.65 6.17
C ILE A 152 4.47 13.44 5.25
N LEU A 153 3.93 13.63 4.04
CA LEU A 153 3.79 12.56 3.05
C LEU A 153 5.14 11.95 2.64
N ASP A 154 6.19 12.77 2.54
CA ASP A 154 7.55 12.31 2.24
C ASP A 154 8.11 11.32 3.25
N LEU A 155 7.58 11.28 4.48
CA LEU A 155 7.97 10.27 5.47
C LEU A 155 7.67 8.84 4.99
N SER A 156 6.54 8.64 4.30
CA SER A 156 6.18 7.33 3.74
C SER A 156 7.04 6.97 2.53
N ARG A 157 7.43 7.97 1.72
CA ARG A 157 8.28 7.75 0.54
C ARG A 157 9.71 7.40 0.92
N THR A 158 10.21 7.98 2.02
CA THR A 158 11.58 7.81 2.49
C THR A 158 11.73 6.73 3.57
N GLY A 159 10.62 6.22 4.11
CA GLY A 159 10.62 5.34 5.29
C GLY A 159 11.11 6.03 6.57
N GLY A 160 11.05 7.36 6.61
CA GLY A 160 11.56 8.19 7.70
C GLY A 160 10.70 8.13 8.97
N ARG A 161 11.00 9.02 9.92
CA ARG A 161 10.16 9.29 11.10
C ARG A 161 10.02 10.80 11.26
N PRO A 162 8.91 11.31 11.84
CA PRO A 162 8.78 12.74 12.08
C PRO A 162 9.88 13.21 13.03
N SER A 163 10.60 14.27 12.62
CA SER A 163 11.67 14.82 13.44
C SER A 163 11.10 15.56 14.66
N PRO A 164 11.87 15.69 15.77
CA PRO A 164 11.44 16.48 16.92
C PRO A 164 11.07 17.93 16.56
N ALA A 165 11.81 18.54 15.62
CA ALA A 165 11.56 19.88 15.12
C ALA A 165 10.25 19.98 14.33
N LEU A 166 9.95 19.01 13.47
CA LEU A 166 8.65 18.95 12.78
C LEU A 166 7.51 18.81 13.79
N LEU A 167 7.63 17.91 14.76
CA LEU A 167 6.59 17.74 15.78
C LEU A 167 6.39 18.99 16.65
N ALA A 168 7.46 19.73 16.96
CA ALA A 168 7.36 21.02 17.65
C ALA A 168 6.62 22.06 16.80
N GLU A 169 7.00 22.23 15.53
CA GLU A 169 6.33 23.13 14.58
C GLU A 169 4.83 22.83 14.46
N LEU A 170 4.47 21.55 14.32
CA LEU A 170 3.06 21.13 14.24
C LEU A 170 2.31 21.42 15.54
N THR A 171 2.96 21.21 16.69
CA THR A 171 2.38 21.51 18.01
C THR A 171 2.07 23.00 18.13
N ASP A 172 3.02 23.87 17.78
CA ASP A 172 2.85 25.32 17.89
C ASP A 172 1.73 25.82 16.97
N ARG A 173 1.67 25.34 15.71
CA ARG A 173 0.61 25.69 14.77
C ARG A 173 -0.77 25.22 15.23
N LEU A 174 -0.86 24.02 15.79
CA LEU A 174 -2.11 23.51 16.37
C LEU A 174 -2.55 24.33 17.58
N GLN A 175 -1.62 24.78 18.42
CA GLN A 175 -1.93 25.62 19.56
C GLN A 175 -2.42 27.01 19.16
N LEU A 176 -1.83 27.59 18.11
CA LEU A 176 -2.27 28.86 17.55
C LEU A 176 -3.64 28.76 16.87
N THR A 177 -3.88 27.68 16.12
CA THR A 177 -5.12 27.51 15.35
C THR A 177 -6.29 27.06 16.21
N PHE A 178 -6.04 26.18 17.18
CA PHE A 178 -7.04 25.64 18.10
C PHE A 178 -6.61 25.95 19.54
N PRO A 179 -6.90 27.15 20.08
CA PRO A 179 -6.56 27.49 21.45
C PRO A 179 -7.25 26.58 22.47
N ASP A 180 -8.50 26.17 22.20
CA ASP A 180 -9.26 25.21 23.01
C ASP A 180 -8.58 23.82 22.96
N PRO A 181 -8.11 23.28 24.11
CA PRO A 181 -7.52 21.94 24.15
C PRO A 181 -8.48 20.84 23.69
N VAL A 182 -9.80 21.00 23.88
CA VAL A 182 -10.78 20.01 23.43
C VAL A 182 -10.86 19.97 21.91
N GLU A 183 -10.99 21.13 21.26
CA GLU A 183 -11.01 21.21 19.79
C GLU A 183 -9.74 20.64 19.17
N ARG A 184 -8.60 20.95 19.77
CA ARG A 184 -7.30 20.43 19.33
C ARG A 184 -7.22 18.90 19.44
N VAL A 185 -7.74 18.32 20.51
CA VAL A 185 -7.83 16.85 20.67
C VAL A 185 -8.75 16.24 19.62
N LEU A 186 -9.93 16.82 19.41
CA LEU A 186 -10.90 16.32 18.44
C LEU A 186 -10.33 16.40 17.01
N ALA A 187 -9.69 17.51 16.64
CA ALA A 187 -9.03 17.66 15.34
C ALA A 187 -7.93 16.61 15.11
N LEU A 188 -7.11 16.34 16.13
CA LEU A 188 -6.08 15.30 16.05
C LEU A 188 -6.67 13.88 15.96
N LEU A 189 -7.76 13.59 16.67
CA LEU A 189 -8.43 12.30 16.62
C LEU A 189 -9.10 12.07 15.25
N ASP A 190 -9.76 13.08 14.71
CA ASP A 190 -10.35 13.01 13.37
C ASP A 190 -9.27 12.73 12.32
N TRP A 191 -8.19 13.51 12.35
CA TRP A 191 -7.06 13.31 11.45
C TRP A 191 -6.43 11.93 11.60
N TYR A 192 -6.25 11.44 12.82
CA TYR A 192 -5.68 10.11 13.02
C TYR A 192 -6.61 8.96 12.57
N GLY A 193 -7.92 9.17 12.70
CA GLY A 193 -8.96 8.21 12.30
C GLY A 193 -9.19 8.13 10.79
N SER A 194 -8.90 9.22 10.06
CA SER A 194 -9.20 9.40 8.63
C SER A 194 -8.32 8.64 7.63
N GLY A 195 -7.20 8.06 8.08
CA GLY A 195 -6.30 7.28 7.22
C GLY A 195 -6.87 5.90 6.86
N SER A 196 -5.99 4.96 6.50
CA SER A 196 -6.35 3.54 6.26
C SER A 196 -7.13 2.86 7.41
N GLY A 197 -7.17 3.50 8.57
CA GLY A 197 -7.86 3.00 9.76
C GLY A 197 -7.16 1.83 10.43
N ARG A 198 -6.07 1.29 9.86
CA ARG A 198 -5.37 0.13 10.40
C ARG A 198 -4.63 0.48 11.69
N CYS A 199 -4.67 -0.42 12.67
CA CYS A 199 -3.88 -0.30 13.89
C CYS A 199 -2.39 -0.65 13.70
N SER A 200 -2.02 -1.26 12.57
CA SER A 200 -0.66 -1.62 12.21
C SER A 200 -0.48 -1.72 10.69
N GLY A 201 0.77 -1.60 10.20
CA GLY A 201 1.07 -1.73 8.77
C GLY A 201 0.49 -0.62 7.87
N HIS A 202 0.30 0.58 8.44
CA HIS A 202 -0.17 1.76 7.72
C HIS A 202 1.01 2.61 7.24
N PRO A 203 0.80 3.52 6.25
CA PRO A 203 1.82 4.48 5.83
C PRO A 203 2.37 5.28 7.02
N VAL A 204 3.67 5.60 6.97
CA VAL A 204 4.39 6.31 8.04
C VAL A 204 3.75 7.68 8.32
N HIS A 205 3.35 8.40 7.28
CA HIS A 205 2.74 9.72 7.39
C HIS A 205 1.49 9.70 8.31
N GLU A 206 0.70 8.62 8.28
CA GLU A 206 -0.48 8.49 9.12
C GLU A 206 -0.17 8.37 10.61
N GLY A 207 1.09 8.09 10.99
CA GLY A 207 1.53 8.03 12.38
C GLY A 207 1.74 9.40 13.04
N VAL A 208 1.88 10.48 12.25
CA VAL A 208 2.16 11.83 12.77
C VAL A 208 1.11 12.33 13.76
N PRO A 209 -0.21 12.21 13.50
CA PRO A 209 -1.22 12.61 14.47
C PRO A 209 -1.14 11.79 15.77
N GLY A 210 -0.78 10.51 15.68
CA GLY A 210 -0.56 9.65 16.84
C GLY A 210 0.62 10.10 17.71
N GLU A 211 1.73 10.54 17.10
CA GLU A 211 2.88 11.14 17.82
C GLU A 211 2.49 12.43 18.54
N LEU A 212 1.65 13.26 17.93
CA LEU A 212 1.11 14.48 18.55
C LEU A 212 0.15 14.14 19.70
N LEU A 213 -0.78 13.21 19.49
CA LEU A 213 -1.69 12.71 20.53
C LEU A 213 -0.96 12.00 21.68
N GLY A 214 0.24 11.45 21.42
CA GLY A 214 1.11 10.85 22.43
C GLY A 214 1.64 11.88 23.44
N ARG A 215 1.67 13.16 23.07
CA ARG A 215 2.05 14.30 23.93
C ARG A 215 0.88 14.88 24.71
N VAL A 216 -0.35 14.53 24.34
CA VAL A 216 -1.56 14.95 25.03
C VAL A 216 -1.77 14.10 26.29
N SER A 217 -2.07 14.76 27.41
CA SER A 217 -2.38 14.07 28.66
C SER A 217 -3.61 13.18 28.49
N ILE A 218 -3.67 12.06 29.22
CA ILE A 218 -4.87 11.20 29.15
C ILE A 218 -6.11 11.95 29.64
N ALA A 219 -5.98 12.87 30.59
CA ALA A 219 -7.09 13.67 31.09
C ALA A 219 -7.71 14.55 29.99
N ASP A 220 -6.88 15.25 29.20
CA ASP A 220 -7.36 16.10 28.10
C ASP A 220 -7.97 15.26 26.98
N LEU A 221 -7.40 14.08 26.69
CA LEU A 221 -7.96 13.14 25.73
C LEU A 221 -9.38 12.69 26.14
N LEU A 222 -9.57 12.36 27.43
CA LEU A 222 -10.86 11.97 27.97
C LEU A 222 -11.85 13.12 28.01
N ALA A 223 -11.40 14.33 28.35
CA ALA A 223 -12.22 15.54 28.29
C ALA A 223 -12.74 15.77 26.87
N GLY A 224 -11.87 15.64 25.87
CA GLY A 224 -12.27 15.76 24.46
C GLY A 224 -13.29 14.70 24.05
N LEU A 225 -13.09 13.43 24.42
CA LEU A 225 -14.00 12.34 24.07
C LEU A 225 -15.35 12.37 24.82
N ALA A 226 -15.42 13.10 25.93
CA ALA A 226 -16.64 13.33 26.71
C ALA A 226 -17.39 14.61 26.27
N ASP A 227 -16.76 15.49 25.51
CA ASP A 227 -17.37 16.73 25.01
C ASP A 227 -18.52 16.42 24.04
N PRO A 228 -19.64 17.18 24.06
CA PRO A 228 -20.76 17.00 23.14
C PRO A 228 -20.41 17.16 21.66
N ARG A 229 -19.28 17.81 21.32
CA ARG A 229 -18.76 17.93 19.95
C ARG A 229 -18.07 16.64 19.46
N ALA A 230 -17.81 15.69 20.35
CA ALA A 230 -17.27 14.38 19.97
C ALA A 230 -18.31 13.59 19.16
N GLU A 231 -17.83 12.85 18.15
CA GLU A 231 -18.62 12.20 17.11
C GLU A 231 -17.93 10.88 16.75
N GLU A 232 -18.58 10.04 15.94
CA GLU A 232 -18.05 8.71 15.57
C GLU A 232 -16.67 8.78 14.88
N ARG A 233 -16.39 9.84 14.10
CA ARG A 233 -15.07 10.05 13.49
C ARG A 233 -13.93 10.17 14.51
N HIS A 234 -14.22 10.75 15.67
CA HIS A 234 -13.26 10.88 16.77
C HIS A 234 -13.03 9.55 17.49
N ASP A 235 -14.05 8.69 17.56
CA ASP A 235 -13.90 7.34 18.11
C ASP A 235 -12.96 6.47 17.25
N ALA A 236 -12.96 6.65 15.93
CA ALA A 236 -12.03 5.95 15.03
C ALA A 236 -10.56 6.26 15.37
N GLY A 237 -10.22 7.54 15.52
CA GLY A 237 -8.90 7.98 15.98
C GLY A 237 -8.57 7.53 17.40
N ALA A 238 -9.55 7.55 18.30
CA ALA A 238 -9.36 7.16 19.69
C ALA A 238 -9.08 5.67 19.85
N VAL A 239 -9.81 4.82 19.12
CA VAL A 239 -9.51 3.39 19.03
C VAL A 239 -8.08 3.20 18.53
N ARG A 240 -7.73 3.82 17.40
CA ARG A 240 -6.38 3.70 16.83
C ARG A 240 -5.30 4.13 17.82
N HIS A 241 -5.52 5.21 18.58
CA HIS A 241 -4.55 5.74 19.55
C HIS A 241 -4.49 4.95 20.85
N LEU A 242 -5.61 4.45 21.36
CA LEU A 242 -5.64 3.78 22.66
C LEU A 242 -5.32 2.29 22.55
N VAL A 243 -5.59 1.64 21.41
CA VAL A 243 -5.36 0.20 21.22
C VAL A 243 -4.28 -0.14 20.18
N GLY A 244 -3.76 0.88 19.48
CA GLY A 244 -2.64 0.76 18.54
C GLY A 244 -1.35 0.33 19.23
N TRP A 245 -0.35 -0.07 18.44
CA TRP A 245 0.91 -0.55 19.01
C TRP A 245 1.81 0.60 19.49
N LYS A 246 2.10 0.65 20.80
CA LYS A 246 3.05 1.59 21.42
C LYS A 246 2.75 3.08 21.13
N THR A 247 1.50 3.39 20.91
CA THR A 247 1.00 4.75 20.64
C THR A 247 1.08 5.68 21.84
N ARG A 248 1.16 5.13 23.06
CA ARG A 248 1.28 5.90 24.32
C ARG A 248 2.34 5.31 25.26
N PRO A 249 3.10 6.14 26.00
CA PRO A 249 4.10 5.66 26.98
C PRO A 249 3.50 4.82 28.11
N SER A 250 2.30 5.17 28.58
CA SER A 250 1.60 4.50 29.68
C SER A 250 0.31 3.79 29.23
N GLN A 251 0.27 3.30 27.98
CA GLN A 251 -0.93 2.77 27.34
C GLN A 251 -1.75 1.81 28.21
N LYS A 252 -1.11 0.83 28.87
CA LYS A 252 -1.82 -0.13 29.74
C LYS A 252 -2.54 0.54 30.90
N ARG A 253 -1.91 1.54 31.53
CA ARG A 253 -2.51 2.30 32.64
C ARG A 253 -3.63 3.19 32.12
N ASP A 254 -3.39 3.90 31.02
CA ASP A 254 -4.36 4.82 30.42
C ASP A 254 -5.63 4.06 29.99
N VAL A 255 -5.47 2.90 29.35
CA VAL A 255 -6.59 2.04 28.95
C VAL A 255 -7.33 1.45 30.16
N ALA A 256 -6.63 1.11 31.25
CA ALA A 256 -7.28 0.62 32.46
C ALA A 256 -8.13 1.70 33.14
N GLY A 257 -7.71 2.96 33.06
CA GLY A 257 -8.41 4.11 33.65
C GLY A 257 -9.57 4.67 32.82
N LEU A 258 -9.90 4.09 31.67
CA LEU A 258 -11.00 4.59 30.83
C LEU A 258 -12.36 4.43 31.52
N PRO A 259 -13.23 5.46 31.48
CA PRO A 259 -14.62 5.34 31.92
C PRO A 259 -15.33 4.21 31.18
N GLU A 260 -16.16 3.45 31.89
CA GLU A 260 -16.81 2.24 31.35
C GLU A 260 -17.68 2.53 30.13
N ALA A 261 -18.43 3.63 30.14
CA ALA A 261 -19.26 4.05 29.01
C ALA A 261 -18.41 4.34 27.76
N LEU A 262 -17.26 5.00 27.92
CA LEU A 262 -16.35 5.29 26.81
C LEU A 262 -15.71 4.01 26.27
N ARG A 263 -15.25 3.11 27.16
CA ARG A 263 -14.72 1.80 26.79
C ARG A 263 -15.71 1.00 25.95
N ALA A 264 -16.97 0.93 26.39
CA ALA A 264 -18.04 0.25 25.66
C ALA A 264 -18.29 0.89 24.28
N ARG A 265 -18.32 2.23 24.21
CA ARG A 265 -18.48 2.99 22.95
C ARG A 265 -17.36 2.67 21.96
N LEU A 266 -16.11 2.74 22.39
CA LEU A 266 -14.92 2.47 21.56
C LEU A 266 -14.85 0.99 21.12
N LEU A 267 -15.21 0.05 21.99
CA LEU A 267 -15.27 -1.38 21.65
C LEU A 267 -16.37 -1.65 20.61
N ALA A 268 -17.54 -1.02 20.75
CA ALA A 268 -18.62 -1.14 19.79
C ALA A 268 -18.21 -0.57 18.42
N HIS A 269 -17.52 0.57 18.40
CA HIS A 269 -16.98 1.14 17.17
C HIS A 269 -15.97 0.20 16.50
N ALA A 270 -15.00 -0.34 17.25
CA ALA A 270 -14.02 -1.28 16.72
C ALA A 270 -14.66 -2.53 16.10
N ARG A 271 -15.73 -3.07 16.72
CA ARG A 271 -16.50 -4.21 16.18
C ARG A 271 -17.19 -3.90 14.86
N ARG A 272 -17.64 -2.66 14.63
CA ARG A 272 -18.29 -2.26 13.38
C ARG A 272 -17.31 -1.94 12.25
N SER A 273 -16.01 -1.81 12.53
CA SER A 273 -15.06 -1.28 11.53
C SER A 273 -14.67 -2.24 10.41
N GLY A 274 -15.05 -3.53 10.50
CA GLY A 274 -14.68 -4.56 9.52
C GLY A 274 -13.18 -4.92 9.46
N ASP A 275 -12.35 -4.40 10.38
CA ASP A 275 -10.90 -4.65 10.44
C ASP A 275 -10.59 -5.68 11.56
N PRO A 276 -10.20 -6.92 11.21
CA PRO A 276 -9.92 -7.96 12.20
C PRO A 276 -8.78 -7.64 13.17
N ASP A 277 -7.74 -6.90 12.75
CA ASP A 277 -6.64 -6.51 13.64
C ASP A 277 -7.13 -5.47 14.65
N LYS A 278 -7.88 -4.45 14.18
CA LYS A 278 -8.50 -3.45 15.06
C LYS A 278 -9.43 -4.09 16.07
N GLN A 279 -10.31 -4.99 15.62
CA GLN A 279 -11.22 -5.74 16.48
C GLN A 279 -10.45 -6.56 17.52
N GLY A 280 -9.52 -7.41 17.10
CA GLY A 280 -8.76 -8.26 18.01
C GLY A 280 -7.89 -7.48 19.00
N ARG A 281 -7.39 -6.29 18.64
CA ARG A 281 -6.72 -5.37 19.58
C ARG A 281 -7.70 -4.74 20.56
N ALA A 282 -8.82 -4.21 20.07
CA ALA A 282 -9.83 -3.60 20.92
C ALA A 282 -10.39 -4.60 21.93
N GLU A 283 -10.63 -5.86 21.55
CA GLU A 283 -11.08 -6.89 22.49
C GLU A 283 -10.04 -7.21 23.56
N ARG A 284 -8.76 -7.29 23.18
CA ARG A 284 -7.68 -7.52 24.15
C ARG A 284 -7.51 -6.38 25.14
N TRP A 285 -7.60 -5.13 24.68
CA TRP A 285 -7.32 -3.95 25.50
C TRP A 285 -8.54 -3.42 26.25
N LEU A 286 -9.68 -3.35 25.57
CA LEU A 286 -10.88 -2.73 26.10
C LEU A 286 -11.73 -3.74 26.87
N ALA A 287 -11.94 -4.96 26.37
CA ALA A 287 -12.81 -5.94 27.06
C ALA A 287 -12.12 -6.63 28.25
N ALA A 288 -10.78 -6.74 28.26
CA ALA A 288 -10.06 -7.40 29.36
C ALA A 288 -10.13 -6.63 30.68
N ALA A 289 -10.29 -5.30 30.64
CA ALA A 289 -10.36 -4.46 31.84
C ALA A 289 -11.71 -4.55 32.58
N GLN A 290 -12.72 -5.25 32.04
CA GLN A 290 -14.00 -5.51 32.73
C GLN A 290 -13.92 -6.70 33.71
N ARG A 291 -12.82 -7.46 33.71
CA ARG A 291 -12.67 -8.71 34.48
C ARG A 291 -11.77 -8.59 35.71
N SER A 292 -11.44 -7.38 36.12
CA SER A 292 -10.56 -7.06 37.25
C SER A 292 -11.16 -5.95 38.08
#